data_AF-A0A367KD94-F1
#
_entry.id   AF-A0A367KD94-F1
#
_cell.length_a   1.000
_cell.length_b   1.000
_cell.length_c   1.000
_cell.angle_alpha   90.00
_cell.angle_beta   90.00
_cell.angle_gamma   90.00
#
_symmetry.space_group_name_H-M   'P 1'
#
loop_
_entity.id
_entity.type
_entity.pdbx_description
1 polymer ?
#
loop_
_entity_poly.entity_id
_entity_poly.type
_entity_poly.pdbx_seq_one_letter_code
_entity_poly.pdbx_strand_id
1 'polypeptide(L)'
;MNVQQAFNYFYLLEKQFWSKLDKDMIKYVTFDGELSPEDMLLYGEFGFTLLELKPCTLVEFRDAQVTRLYCEQVVVPALHSLEEKTLDYFIITNRVKTPESDLQGALLIYHKDHQGIIATFDHDTTVPEERMAEILDYPGHLPSSEQEVSTMKTVIYLHDRKATQVVLTTFAIQTHQTDAMISHFQRYKHACKERLDIDLSLIVQDDEEIINSKAARPLQHRQDQSLPLFHSPEMPTRLHHNRKKRGHVSAGHGRVGKHRKHPGGRGLAGGQHHHRTNMDKYHPGYFGKVGMRHFHLKKNPLWRPVINLDKIWTLAGEGVREKYKNTEKVPVIDTLQHGYAKVLAKGTISQPVIVRTRYVSALAEKKIKEAGGGKC
;
A
#
# COMPACT_ATOMS: atom_id res chain seq x y z
N MET A 1 1.56 29.67 -17.21
CA MET A 1 0.75 29.26 -16.04
C MET A 1 1.47 29.74 -14.81
N ASN A 2 0.73 30.32 -13.87
CA ASN A 2 1.32 30.65 -12.57
C ASN A 2 1.69 29.36 -11.80
N VAL A 3 2.46 29.49 -10.72
CA VAL A 3 2.97 28.35 -9.94
C VAL A 3 1.87 27.38 -9.50
N GLN A 4 0.76 27.89 -8.98
CA GLN A 4 -0.37 27.05 -8.52
C GLN A 4 -1.07 26.32 -9.69
N GLN A 5 -1.24 26.98 -10.83
CA GLN A 5 -1.82 26.36 -12.03
C GLN A 5 -0.89 25.27 -12.59
N ALA A 6 0.42 25.53 -12.65
CA ALA A 6 1.40 24.57 -13.14
C ALA A 6 1.49 23.33 -12.24
N PHE A 7 1.45 23.51 -10.91
CA PHE A 7 1.38 22.40 -9.95
C PHE A 7 0.15 21.50 -10.18
N ASN A 8 -1.03 22.11 -10.32
CA ASN A 8 -2.26 21.37 -10.59
C ASN A 8 -2.24 20.71 -11.98
N TYR A 9 -1.64 21.36 -12.98
CA TYR A 9 -1.49 20.83 -14.32
C TYR A 9 -0.56 19.60 -14.35
N PHE A 10 0.57 19.65 -13.64
CA PHE A 10 1.48 18.51 -13.49
C PHE A 10 0.75 17.30 -12.89
N TYR A 11 0.00 17.49 -11.81
CA TYR A 11 -0.80 16.43 -11.20
C TYR A 11 -1.79 15.78 -12.18
N LEU A 12 -2.45 16.59 -13.02
CA LEU A 12 -3.38 16.08 -14.04
C LEU A 12 -2.65 15.26 -15.11
N LEU A 13 -1.51 15.75 -15.61
CA LEU A 13 -0.69 15.03 -16.58
C LEU A 13 -0.19 13.70 -16.01
N GLU A 14 0.25 13.69 -14.76
CA GLU A 14 0.71 12.48 -14.09
C GLU A 14 -0.41 11.45 -13.90
N LYS A 15 -1.60 11.87 -13.45
CA LYS A 15 -2.77 10.96 -13.39
C LYS A 15 -3.15 10.41 -14.77
N GLN A 16 -3.08 11.25 -15.81
CA GLN A 16 -3.33 10.81 -17.19
C GLN A 16 -2.28 9.79 -17.66
N PHE A 17 -1.00 10.02 -17.37
CA PHE A 17 0.08 9.10 -17.68
C PHE A 17 -0.18 7.71 -17.09
N TRP A 18 -0.45 7.65 -15.78
CA TRP A 18 -0.74 6.38 -15.10
C TRP A 18 -1.98 5.67 -15.64
N SER A 19 -3.02 6.40 -16.02
CA SER A 19 -4.24 5.79 -16.61
C SER A 19 -4.05 5.24 -18.03
N LYS A 20 -3.05 5.72 -18.77
CA LYS A 20 -2.77 5.31 -20.17
C LYS A 20 -1.79 4.15 -20.27
N LEU A 21 -1.03 3.87 -19.22
CA LEU A 21 -0.10 2.75 -19.18
C LEU A 21 -0.84 1.41 -19.20
N ASP A 22 -0.25 0.42 -19.88
CA ASP A 22 -0.78 -0.93 -19.90
C ASP A 22 -0.71 -1.59 -18.51
N LYS A 23 -1.65 -2.49 -18.21
CA LYS A 23 -1.75 -3.12 -16.88
C LYS A 23 -0.53 -3.96 -16.53
N ASP A 24 0.07 -4.64 -17.51
CA ASP A 24 1.27 -5.46 -17.27
C ASP A 24 2.48 -4.56 -17.02
N MET A 25 2.56 -3.43 -17.72
CA MET A 25 3.59 -2.42 -17.50
C MET A 25 3.43 -1.74 -16.13
N ILE A 26 2.21 -1.35 -15.75
CA ILE A 26 1.93 -0.80 -14.41
C ILE A 26 2.40 -1.78 -13.35
N LYS A 27 2.01 -3.05 -13.47
CA LYS A 27 2.42 -4.08 -12.52
C LYS A 27 3.95 -4.23 -12.46
N TYR A 28 4.63 -4.21 -13.60
CA TYR A 28 6.09 -4.32 -13.65
C TYR A 28 6.79 -3.14 -12.96
N VAL A 29 6.34 -1.92 -13.25
CA VAL A 29 6.89 -0.67 -12.70
C VAL A 29 6.57 -0.53 -11.22
N THR A 30 5.41 -1.00 -10.76
CA THR A 30 5.00 -0.95 -9.34
C THR A 30 5.46 -2.17 -8.53
N PHE A 31 6.64 -2.71 -8.84
CA PHE A 31 7.25 -3.84 -8.14
C PHE A 31 6.34 -5.07 -8.07
N ASP A 32 5.86 -5.52 -9.22
CA ASP A 32 4.95 -6.67 -9.35
C ASP A 32 3.60 -6.50 -8.62
N GLY A 33 3.20 -5.25 -8.36
CA GLY A 33 1.97 -4.86 -7.67
C GLY A 33 2.12 -4.68 -6.16
N GLU A 34 3.36 -4.59 -5.65
CA GLU A 34 3.62 -4.28 -4.25
C GLU A 34 3.28 -2.84 -3.89
N LEU A 35 3.42 -1.91 -4.85
CA LEU A 35 2.99 -0.52 -4.73
C LEU A 35 1.79 -0.24 -5.64
N SER A 36 0.98 0.76 -5.26
CA SER A 36 -0.05 1.29 -6.15
C SER A 36 0.52 2.48 -6.96
N PRO A 37 -0.03 2.79 -8.15
CA PRO A 37 0.35 3.98 -8.90
C PRO A 37 0.18 5.29 -8.11
N GLU A 38 -0.71 5.31 -7.11
CA GLU A 38 -0.93 6.48 -6.26
C GLU A 38 0.22 6.71 -5.28
N ASP A 39 0.95 5.65 -4.91
CA ASP A 39 2.14 5.71 -4.07
C ASP A 39 3.38 6.17 -4.85
N MET A 40 3.31 6.17 -6.19
CA MET A 40 4.42 6.53 -7.09
C MET A 40 4.22 7.91 -7.77
N LEU A 41 3.34 8.75 -7.21
CA LEU A 41 3.12 10.10 -7.74
C LEU A 41 4.23 11.05 -7.29
N LEU A 42 4.81 11.77 -8.25
CA LEU A 42 5.93 12.70 -8.05
C LEU A 42 5.49 14.17 -8.07
N TYR A 43 4.19 14.46 -8.22
CA TYR A 43 3.69 15.84 -8.23
C TYR A 43 4.06 16.64 -6.98
N GLY A 44 4.20 16.00 -5.81
CA GLY A 44 4.64 16.67 -4.58
C GLY A 44 6.09 17.12 -4.66
N GLU A 45 6.99 16.23 -5.06
CA GLU A 45 8.41 16.53 -5.30
C GLU A 45 8.61 17.63 -6.36
N PHE A 46 7.86 17.52 -7.47
CA PHE A 46 7.80 18.57 -8.48
C PHE A 46 7.34 19.91 -7.88
N GLY A 47 6.30 19.90 -7.05
CA GLY A 47 5.81 21.08 -6.36
C GLY A 47 6.87 21.72 -5.45
N PHE A 48 7.64 20.93 -4.71
CA PHE A 48 8.72 21.46 -3.87
C PHE A 48 9.84 22.09 -4.69
N THR A 49 10.17 21.50 -5.85
CA THR A 49 11.16 22.08 -6.78
C THR A 49 10.63 23.37 -7.42
N LEU A 50 9.34 23.39 -7.80
CA LEU A 50 8.66 24.56 -8.35
C LEU A 50 8.56 25.72 -7.35
N LEU A 51 8.53 25.43 -6.06
CA LEU A 51 8.54 26.41 -4.98
C LEU A 51 9.94 26.86 -4.55
N GLU A 52 11.00 26.36 -5.22
CA GLU A 52 12.41 26.60 -4.85
C GLU A 52 12.75 26.12 -3.43
N LEU A 53 11.96 25.19 -2.89
CA LEU A 53 12.26 24.57 -1.60
C LEU A 53 13.36 23.53 -1.75
N LYS A 54 13.33 22.80 -2.87
CA LYS A 54 14.23 21.71 -3.21
C LYS A 54 15.01 22.04 -4.49
N PRO A 55 16.33 21.76 -4.55
CA PRO A 55 17.12 22.07 -5.73
C PRO A 55 16.71 21.29 -6.99
N CYS A 56 16.35 20.02 -6.81
CA CYS A 56 15.91 19.14 -7.90
C CYS A 56 15.07 17.95 -7.43
N THR A 57 14.24 17.42 -8.32
CA THR A 57 13.52 16.15 -8.18
C THR A 57 14.17 15.09 -9.06
N LEU A 58 14.44 13.92 -8.48
CA LEU A 58 14.86 12.73 -9.21
C LEU A 58 13.65 11.89 -9.58
N VAL A 59 13.57 11.49 -10.85
CA VAL A 59 12.54 10.63 -11.41
C VAL A 59 13.20 9.35 -11.92
N GLU A 60 12.95 8.25 -11.22
CA GLU A 60 13.46 6.92 -11.56
C GLU A 60 12.30 5.93 -11.63
N PHE A 61 12.17 5.23 -12.76
CA PHE A 61 11.33 4.06 -12.88
C PHE A 61 12.20 2.85 -13.21
N ARG A 62 11.72 1.66 -12.85
CA ARG A 62 12.36 0.37 -13.15
C ARG A 62 12.68 0.16 -14.63
N ASP A 63 11.90 0.79 -15.51
CA ASP A 63 12.08 0.75 -16.96
C ASP A 63 12.44 2.12 -17.52
N ALA A 64 13.62 2.23 -18.14
CA ALA A 64 14.09 3.46 -18.77
C ALA A 64 13.16 3.97 -19.89
N GLN A 65 12.42 3.10 -20.57
CA GLN A 65 11.42 3.51 -21.57
C GLN A 65 10.25 4.23 -20.91
N VAL A 66 9.83 3.79 -19.73
CA VAL A 66 8.77 4.44 -18.95
C VAL A 66 9.25 5.80 -18.44
N THR A 67 10.51 5.92 -18.00
CA THR A 67 11.11 7.21 -17.63
C THR A 67 11.13 8.21 -18.81
N ARG A 68 11.50 7.75 -20.01
CA ARG A 68 11.45 8.60 -21.22
C ARG A 68 10.02 9.02 -21.55
N LEU A 69 9.07 8.08 -21.51
CA LEU A 69 7.67 8.37 -21.77
C LEU A 69 7.09 9.36 -20.76
N TYR A 70 7.45 9.22 -19.47
CA TYR A 70 7.06 10.16 -18.41
C TYR A 70 7.64 11.56 -18.68
N CYS A 71 8.90 11.64 -19.10
CA CYS A 71 9.52 12.90 -19.49
C CYS A 71 8.73 13.60 -20.60
N GLU A 72 8.41 12.89 -21.68
CA GLU A 72 7.72 13.44 -22.85
C GLU A 72 6.25 13.80 -22.58
N GLN A 73 5.54 13.01 -21.76
CA GLN A 73 4.10 13.17 -21.54
C GLN A 73 3.74 14.04 -20.33
N VAL A 74 4.62 14.12 -19.33
CA VAL A 74 4.35 14.82 -18.07
C VAL A 74 5.30 16.00 -17.89
N VAL A 75 6.62 15.75 -17.90
CA VAL A 75 7.62 16.75 -17.51
C VAL A 75 7.75 17.85 -18.55
N VAL A 76 8.03 17.52 -19.81
CA VAL A 76 8.21 18.51 -20.89
C VAL A 76 6.97 19.40 -21.06
N PRO A 77 5.73 18.87 -21.12
CA PRO A 77 4.54 19.72 -21.20
C PRO A 77 4.36 20.62 -19.98
N ALA A 78 4.63 20.11 -18.76
CA ALA A 78 4.55 20.91 -17.54
C ALA A 78 5.57 22.05 -17.54
N LEU A 79 6.83 21.79 -17.89
CA LEU A 79 7.89 22.79 -17.98
C LEU A 79 7.58 23.86 -19.03
N HIS A 80 7.08 23.47 -20.20
CA HIS A 80 6.67 24.42 -21.24
C HIS A 80 5.48 25.29 -20.84
N SER A 81 4.64 24.82 -19.91
CA SER A 81 3.49 25.58 -19.43
C SER A 81 3.85 26.69 -18.43
N LEU A 82 5.06 26.65 -17.86
CA LEU A 82 5.55 27.64 -16.90
C LEU A 82 5.82 28.99 -17.58
N GLU A 83 5.34 30.06 -16.95
CA GLU A 83 5.47 31.42 -17.47
C GLU A 83 6.92 31.92 -17.39
N GLU A 84 7.58 31.68 -16.25
CA GLU A 84 8.93 32.17 -15.96
C GLU A 84 10.05 31.20 -16.39
N LYS A 85 9.71 30.02 -16.94
CA LYS A 85 10.66 28.97 -17.37
C LYS A 85 11.81 28.73 -16.38
N THR A 86 11.49 28.72 -15.08
CA THR A 86 12.43 28.62 -13.96
C THR A 86 13.02 27.22 -13.78
N LEU A 87 12.28 26.21 -14.23
CA LEU A 87 12.69 24.81 -14.17
C LEU A 87 13.21 24.31 -15.52
N ASP A 88 14.10 23.32 -15.47
CA ASP A 88 14.61 22.58 -16.62
C ASP A 88 14.82 21.11 -16.23
N TYR A 89 15.22 20.27 -17.19
CA TYR A 89 15.46 18.86 -16.95
C TYR A 89 16.77 18.36 -17.56
N PHE A 90 17.31 17.29 -16.97
CA PHE A 90 18.53 16.62 -17.43
C PHE A 90 18.32 15.10 -17.38
N ILE A 91 18.64 14.40 -18.47
CA ILE A 91 18.60 12.94 -18.51
C ILE A 91 20.01 12.43 -18.22
N ILE A 92 20.14 11.61 -17.19
CA ILE A 92 21.42 11.05 -16.78
C ILE A 92 21.82 9.97 -17.79
N THR A 93 22.79 10.26 -18.66
CA THR A 93 23.28 9.30 -19.66
C THR A 93 24.48 8.51 -19.17
N ASN A 94 25.25 9.09 -18.26
CA ASN A 94 26.44 8.49 -17.67
C ASN A 94 26.06 7.50 -16.58
N ARG A 95 27.01 6.65 -16.21
CA ARG A 95 26.81 5.65 -15.18
C ARG A 95 27.07 6.26 -13.81
N VAL A 96 26.00 6.65 -13.13
CA VAL A 96 26.05 7.22 -11.79
C VAL A 96 25.49 6.21 -10.79
N LYS A 97 26.35 5.66 -9.94
CA LYS A 97 25.93 4.70 -8.92
C LYS A 97 25.61 5.39 -7.60
N THR A 98 24.47 5.06 -7.02
CA THR A 98 24.15 5.35 -5.63
C THR A 98 24.11 4.03 -4.84
N PRO A 99 24.02 4.08 -3.50
CA PRO A 99 23.79 2.88 -2.71
C PRO A 99 22.47 2.16 -3.05
N GLU A 100 21.48 2.89 -3.58
CA GLU A 100 20.15 2.37 -3.91
C GLU A 100 20.08 1.76 -5.32
N SER A 101 20.61 2.46 -6.34
CA SER A 101 20.40 2.11 -7.74
C SER A 101 21.51 2.65 -8.67
N ASP A 102 21.48 2.23 -9.94
CA ASP A 102 22.28 2.83 -11.01
C ASP A 102 21.39 3.82 -11.76
N LEU A 103 21.69 5.11 -11.65
CA LEU A 103 20.83 6.21 -12.12
C LEU A 103 20.90 6.43 -13.63
N GLN A 104 21.57 5.54 -14.39
CA GLN A 104 21.64 5.66 -15.83
C GLN A 104 20.24 5.56 -16.46
N GLY A 105 19.82 6.62 -17.15
CA GLY A 105 18.50 6.76 -17.75
C GLY A 105 17.45 7.41 -16.84
N ALA A 106 17.80 7.75 -15.60
CA ALA A 106 16.97 8.54 -14.71
C ALA A 106 16.89 10.01 -15.17
N LEU A 107 15.82 10.69 -14.74
CA LEU A 107 15.54 12.07 -15.11
C LEU A 107 15.65 12.98 -13.89
N LEU A 108 16.39 14.07 -14.02
CA LEU A 108 16.49 15.11 -13.02
C LEU A 108 15.70 16.33 -13.47
N ILE A 109 14.74 16.79 -12.67
CA ILE A 109 14.04 18.06 -12.86
C ILE A 109 14.65 19.05 -11.87
N TYR A 110 15.21 20.16 -12.33
CA TYR A 110 15.97 21.06 -11.47
C TYR A 110 15.57 22.53 -11.69
N HIS A 111 15.77 23.34 -10.65
CA HIS A 111 15.66 24.79 -10.78
C HIS A 111 16.92 25.35 -11.42
N LYS A 112 16.80 26.28 -12.38
CA LYS A 112 17.95 26.80 -13.15
C LYS A 112 19.04 27.44 -12.28
N ASP A 113 18.68 28.01 -11.14
CA ASP A 113 19.65 28.55 -10.18
C ASP A 113 20.55 27.46 -9.57
N HIS A 114 20.14 26.20 -9.65
CA HIS A 114 20.87 25.03 -9.18
C HIS A 114 21.46 24.17 -10.31
N GLN A 115 21.62 24.72 -11.53
CA GLN A 115 22.18 23.99 -12.69
C GLN A 115 23.55 23.35 -12.41
N GLY A 116 24.34 23.90 -11.49
CA GLY A 116 25.63 23.33 -11.07
C GLY A 116 25.54 21.89 -10.52
N ILE A 117 24.38 21.44 -10.05
CA ILE A 117 24.16 20.07 -9.58
C ILE A 117 24.37 19.04 -10.70
N ILE A 118 24.10 19.40 -11.95
CA ILE A 118 24.25 18.53 -13.13
C ILE A 118 25.68 18.00 -13.26
N ALA A 119 26.69 18.80 -12.87
CA ALA A 119 28.09 18.37 -12.92
C ALA A 119 28.33 17.08 -12.10
N THR A 120 27.53 16.82 -11.07
CA THR A 120 27.56 15.58 -10.27
C THR A 120 27.13 14.36 -11.08
N PHE A 121 26.26 14.53 -12.08
CA PHE A 121 25.67 13.46 -12.88
C PHE A 121 26.21 13.39 -14.33
N ASP A 122 27.00 14.39 -14.74
CA ASP A 122 27.53 14.52 -16.10
C ASP A 122 28.83 13.73 -16.36
N HIS A 123 29.16 12.77 -15.48
CA HIS A 123 30.28 11.85 -15.68
C HIS A 123 30.03 10.54 -14.92
N ASP A 124 30.76 9.48 -15.31
CA ASP A 124 30.72 8.21 -14.59
C ASP A 124 31.26 8.40 -13.16
N THR A 125 30.42 8.14 -12.16
CA THR A 125 30.78 8.40 -10.76
C THR A 125 29.99 7.53 -9.78
N THR A 126 30.40 7.57 -8.51
CA THR A 126 29.64 7.01 -7.39
C THR A 126 29.28 8.14 -6.43
N VAL A 127 27.99 8.36 -6.21
CA VAL A 127 27.49 9.39 -5.30
C VAL A 127 27.06 8.72 -4.00
N PRO A 128 27.61 9.12 -2.84
CA PRO A 128 27.20 8.57 -1.56
C PRO A 128 25.80 9.06 -1.16
N GLU A 129 25.13 8.29 -0.31
CA GLU A 129 23.77 8.58 0.16
C GLU A 129 23.64 9.98 0.79
N GLU A 130 24.60 10.36 1.65
CA GLU A 130 24.63 11.67 2.29
C GLU A 130 24.60 12.80 1.25
N ARG A 131 25.35 12.63 0.15
CA ARG A 131 25.38 13.61 -0.93
C ARG A 131 24.08 13.62 -1.74
N MET A 132 23.44 12.48 -1.92
CA MET A 132 22.12 12.41 -2.54
C MET A 132 21.06 13.10 -1.68
N ALA A 133 21.07 12.88 -0.37
CA ALA A 133 20.18 13.55 0.58
C ALA A 133 20.36 15.08 0.54
N GLU A 134 21.59 15.58 0.50
CA GLU A 134 21.87 17.02 0.31
C GLU A 134 21.30 17.57 -1.00
N ILE A 135 21.53 16.88 -2.12
CA ILE A 135 21.06 17.29 -3.45
C ILE A 135 19.52 17.32 -3.51
N LEU A 136 18.88 16.37 -2.82
CA LEU A 136 17.43 16.21 -2.79
C LEU A 136 16.76 16.93 -1.60
N ASP A 137 17.51 17.73 -0.84
CA ASP A 137 17.05 18.44 0.37
C ASP A 137 16.32 17.53 1.37
N TYR A 138 16.81 16.31 1.58
CA TYR A 138 16.30 15.42 2.63
C TYR A 138 17.08 15.65 3.93
N PRO A 139 16.39 15.92 5.06
CA PRO A 139 17.05 16.22 6.35
C PRO A 139 17.70 14.99 7.02
N GLY A 140 17.50 13.81 6.46
CA GLY A 140 18.11 12.56 6.88
C GLY A 140 18.54 11.73 5.66
N HIS A 141 19.33 10.71 5.93
CA HIS A 141 19.86 9.78 4.94
C HIS A 141 19.53 8.34 5.33
N LEU A 142 19.56 7.41 4.36
CA LEU A 142 19.40 6.00 4.66
C LEU A 142 20.50 5.47 5.61
N PRO A 143 20.20 4.41 6.38
CA PRO A 143 21.13 3.87 7.36
C PRO A 143 22.35 3.27 6.67
N SER A 144 23.54 3.62 7.14
CA SER A 144 24.80 3.05 6.65
C SER A 144 25.19 1.76 7.38
N SER A 145 24.46 1.41 8.44
CA SER A 145 24.73 0.24 9.30
C SER A 145 23.45 -0.39 9.87
N GLU A 146 23.48 -1.67 10.21
CA GLU A 146 22.33 -2.37 10.82
C GLU A 146 21.89 -1.76 12.17
N GLN A 147 22.81 -1.10 12.87
CA GLN A 147 22.55 -0.46 14.17
C GLN A 147 21.65 0.77 14.01
N GLU A 148 21.81 1.50 12.91
CA GLU A 148 21.04 2.68 12.54
C GLU A 148 19.60 2.34 12.15
N VAL A 149 19.34 1.14 11.60
CA VAL A 149 17.99 0.70 11.20
C VAL A 149 17.01 0.74 12.38
N SER A 150 17.48 0.42 13.59
CA SER A 150 16.64 0.39 14.80
C SER A 150 16.19 1.78 15.28
N THR A 151 16.84 2.85 14.81
CA THR A 151 16.57 4.23 15.19
C THR A 151 15.99 5.08 14.06
N MET A 152 15.73 4.45 12.91
CA MET A 152 15.12 5.07 11.73
C MET A 152 13.63 5.32 11.93
N LYS A 153 13.20 6.45 11.38
CA LYS A 153 11.81 6.84 11.30
C LYS A 153 11.49 7.26 9.87
N THR A 154 10.39 6.74 9.35
CA THR A 154 9.82 7.19 8.08
C THR A 154 8.98 8.43 8.32
N VAL A 155 9.27 9.49 7.56
CA VAL A 155 8.59 10.78 7.60
C VAL A 155 7.78 10.94 6.32
N ILE A 156 6.51 11.30 6.45
CA ILE A 156 5.56 11.42 5.34
C ILE A 156 4.91 12.80 5.38
N TYR A 157 5.01 13.53 4.29
CA TYR A 157 4.31 14.80 4.11
C TYR A 157 3.02 14.56 3.32
N LEU A 158 1.89 15.04 3.83
CA LEU A 158 0.57 14.73 3.29
C LEU A 158 -0.23 16.00 3.03
N HIS A 159 -1.10 15.93 2.03
CA HIS A 159 -2.06 16.97 1.69
C HIS A 159 -3.48 16.40 1.53
N ASP A 160 -4.45 17.03 2.17
CA ASP A 160 -5.86 16.66 2.06
C ASP A 160 -6.53 17.31 0.84
N ARG A 161 -6.88 16.50 -0.17
CA ARG A 161 -7.74 16.92 -1.29
C ARG A 161 -9.13 16.35 -1.15
N LYS A 162 -10.13 17.20 -0.87
CA LYS A 162 -11.58 16.94 -1.00
C LYS A 162 -11.99 15.47 -0.70
N ALA A 163 -11.61 14.97 0.48
CA ALA A 163 -11.88 13.63 1.05
C ALA A 163 -10.82 12.52 0.85
N THR A 164 -9.68 12.78 0.21
CA THR A 164 -8.54 11.85 0.15
C THR A 164 -7.25 12.51 0.63
N GLN A 165 -6.56 11.86 1.56
CA GLN A 165 -5.22 12.26 1.98
C GLN A 165 -4.21 11.71 0.96
N VAL A 166 -3.38 12.59 0.38
CA VAL A 166 -2.41 12.22 -0.65
C VAL A 166 -1.00 12.48 -0.13
N VAL A 167 -0.11 11.52 -0.33
CA VAL A 167 1.32 11.62 0.01
C VAL A 167 2.01 12.55 -1.00
N LEU A 168 2.80 13.50 -0.50
CA LEU A 168 3.58 14.43 -1.31
C LEU A 168 5.07 14.07 -1.36
N THR A 169 5.62 13.56 -0.26
CA THR A 169 6.97 13.00 -0.20
C THR A 169 7.10 12.09 1.01
N THR A 170 8.01 11.13 0.90
CA THR A 170 8.41 10.23 1.97
C THR A 170 9.93 10.20 2.02
N PHE A 171 10.50 10.36 3.21
CA PHE A 171 11.94 10.23 3.43
C PHE A 171 12.20 9.68 4.83
N ALA A 172 13.44 9.25 5.06
CA ALA A 172 13.81 8.55 6.27
C ALA A 172 14.76 9.42 7.11
N ILE A 173 14.58 9.45 8.43
CA ILE A 173 15.43 10.20 9.36
C ILE A 173 15.87 9.35 10.52
N GLN A 174 17.01 9.71 11.11
CA GLN A 174 17.40 9.21 12.41
C GLN A 174 16.62 9.91 13.53
N THR A 175 16.41 9.19 14.64
CA THR A 175 15.72 9.75 15.81
C THR A 175 16.35 11.07 16.31
N HIS A 176 17.68 11.22 16.22
CA HIS A 176 18.37 12.44 16.65
C HIS A 176 18.21 13.63 15.68
N GLN A 177 17.72 13.41 14.46
CA GLN A 177 17.49 14.44 13.44
C GLN A 177 16.07 15.05 13.51
N THR A 178 15.30 14.73 14.55
CA THR A 178 13.90 15.17 14.70
C THR A 178 13.76 16.70 14.65
N ASP A 179 14.67 17.46 15.27
CA ASP A 179 14.60 18.94 15.29
C ASP A 179 14.88 19.55 13.91
N ALA A 180 15.81 18.96 13.15
CA ALA A 180 16.10 19.34 11.77
C ALA A 180 14.89 19.06 10.87
N MET A 181 14.25 17.89 11.02
CA MET A 181 13.02 17.54 10.30
C MET A 181 11.86 18.49 10.63
N ILE A 182 11.67 18.88 11.89
CA ILE A 182 10.62 19.83 12.26
C ILE A 182 10.87 21.19 11.59
N SER A 183 12.11 21.66 11.62
CA SER A 183 12.49 22.93 10.98
C SER A 183 12.27 22.89 9.47
N HIS A 184 12.67 21.77 8.83
CA HIS A 184 12.42 21.49 7.42
C HIS A 184 10.91 21.49 7.10
N PHE A 185 10.10 20.79 7.89
CA PHE A 185 8.65 20.72 7.70
C PHE A 185 7.98 22.10 7.82
N GLN A 186 8.38 22.93 8.79
CA GLN A 186 7.81 24.27 8.93
C GLN A 186 8.11 25.17 7.72
N ARG A 187 9.35 25.11 7.19
CA ARG A 187 9.74 25.83 5.96
C ARG A 187 8.85 25.41 4.79
N TYR A 188 8.67 24.11 4.58
CA TYR A 188 7.85 23.57 3.50
C TYR A 188 6.37 23.90 3.68
N LYS A 189 5.84 23.73 4.89
CA LYS A 189 4.44 24.02 5.22
C LYS A 189 4.09 25.48 4.95
N HIS A 190 4.97 26.41 5.35
CA HIS A 190 4.76 27.84 5.15
C HIS A 190 4.68 28.18 3.65
N ALA A 191 5.68 27.77 2.87
CA ALA A 191 5.73 28.03 1.43
C ALA A 191 4.58 27.37 0.66
N CYS A 192 4.21 26.13 1.00
CA CYS A 192 3.07 25.44 0.40
C CYS A 192 1.75 26.15 0.69
N LYS A 193 1.56 26.65 1.91
CA LYS A 193 0.33 27.37 2.27
C LYS A 193 0.25 28.72 1.55
N GLU A 194 1.35 29.43 1.46
CA GLU A 194 1.41 30.75 0.84
C GLU A 194 1.27 30.70 -0.69
N ARG A 195 2.03 29.83 -1.37
CA ARG A 195 2.17 29.83 -2.84
C ARG A 195 1.27 28.82 -3.55
N LEU A 196 0.80 27.76 -2.87
CA LEU A 196 -0.06 26.71 -3.46
C LEU A 196 -1.44 26.59 -2.81
N ASP A 197 -1.69 27.28 -1.69
CA ASP A 197 -2.86 27.08 -0.81
C ASP A 197 -3.02 25.61 -0.36
N ILE A 198 -1.90 24.99 -0.01
CA ILE A 198 -1.86 23.60 0.46
C ILE A 198 -1.57 23.57 1.96
N ASP A 199 -2.50 22.99 2.72
CA ASP A 199 -2.28 22.68 4.14
C ASP A 199 -1.49 21.38 4.27
N LEU A 200 -0.17 21.52 4.46
CA LEU A 200 0.75 20.40 4.64
C LEU A 200 0.62 19.79 6.04
N SER A 201 0.53 18.47 6.10
CA SER A 201 0.48 17.67 7.33
C SER A 201 1.67 16.70 7.42
N LEU A 202 2.02 16.31 8.64
CA LEU A 202 3.21 15.50 8.95
C LEU A 202 2.79 14.21 9.65
N ILE A 203 3.28 13.08 9.16
CA ILE A 203 3.25 11.79 9.85
C ILE A 203 4.69 11.30 10.03
N VAL A 204 5.00 10.76 11.21
CA VAL A 204 6.28 10.11 11.51
C VAL A 204 5.97 8.71 12.03
N GLN A 205 6.52 7.69 11.38
CA GLN A 205 6.31 6.27 11.69
C GLN A 205 7.65 5.63 12.06
N ASP A 206 7.64 4.70 13.02
CA ASP A 206 8.81 3.88 13.34
C ASP A 206 8.82 2.65 12.39
N ASP A 207 9.97 2.32 11.80
CA ASP A 207 10.05 1.30 10.72
C ASP A 207 9.71 -0.14 11.17
N GLU A 208 9.58 -0.41 12.48
CA GLU A 208 9.14 -1.73 12.98
C GLU A 208 7.68 -2.09 12.60
N GLU A 209 6.84 -1.14 12.19
CA GLU A 209 5.43 -1.40 11.83
C GLU A 209 5.18 -1.81 10.36
N ILE A 210 6.15 -1.64 9.44
CA ILE A 210 5.97 -1.89 7.99
C ILE A 210 5.74 -3.39 7.68
N ILE A 211 6.19 -4.29 8.55
CA ILE A 211 6.03 -5.74 8.36
C ILE A 211 4.62 -6.24 8.77
N ASN A 212 3.90 -5.52 9.64
CA ASN A 212 2.68 -6.03 10.27
C ASN A 212 1.38 -5.26 9.96
N SER A 213 1.42 -4.14 9.23
CA SER A 213 0.22 -3.32 8.94
C SER A 213 -0.53 -3.68 7.64
N LYS A 214 -0.04 -4.63 6.82
CA LYS A 214 -0.69 -5.07 5.55
C LYS A 214 -2.04 -5.81 5.72
N ALA A 215 -2.71 -5.69 6.88
CA ALA A 215 -4.01 -6.30 7.15
C ALA A 215 -4.93 -5.38 7.98
N ALA A 216 -5.46 -4.31 7.38
CA ALA A 216 -6.63 -3.63 7.96
C ALA A 216 -7.65 -3.26 6.87
N ARG A 217 -8.86 -3.80 7.03
CA ARG A 217 -10.05 -3.60 6.19
C ARG A 217 -10.63 -2.18 6.39
N PRO A 218 -11.44 -1.67 5.44
CA PRO A 218 -12.03 -0.35 5.56
C PRO A 218 -13.03 -0.30 6.71
N LEU A 219 -12.81 0.61 7.66
CA LEU A 219 -13.77 0.95 8.71
C LEU A 219 -14.93 1.71 8.08
N GLN A 220 -16.13 1.12 8.20
CA GLN A 220 -17.37 1.74 7.78
C GLN A 220 -17.68 2.99 8.60
N HIS A 221 -18.16 4.00 7.86
CA HIS A 221 -18.73 5.26 8.31
C HIS A 221 -19.66 5.08 9.51
N ARG A 222 -19.32 5.72 10.64
CA ARG A 222 -20.32 6.13 11.64
C ARG A 222 -20.46 7.63 11.53
N GLN A 223 -21.65 8.08 11.14
CA GLN A 223 -22.07 9.46 11.29
C GLN A 223 -22.13 9.75 12.79
N ASP A 224 -21.43 10.77 13.25
CA ASP A 224 -21.83 11.43 14.50
C ASP A 224 -21.64 12.94 14.41
N GLN A 225 -22.61 13.61 15.01
CA GLN A 225 -22.94 15.01 14.87
C GLN A 225 -21.99 15.91 15.67
N SER A 226 -21.93 17.18 15.25
CA SER A 226 -21.28 18.34 15.87
C SER A 226 -20.95 18.23 17.38
N LEU A 227 -19.67 18.33 17.74
CA LEU A 227 -19.22 18.71 19.09
C LEU A 227 -18.00 19.65 19.03
N PRO A 228 -17.86 20.56 20.02
CA PRO A 228 -16.97 21.72 19.97
C PRO A 228 -15.49 21.34 20.15
N LEU A 229 -14.60 22.26 19.73
CA LEU A 229 -13.16 22.27 19.98
C LEU A 229 -12.85 22.10 21.48
N PHE A 230 -12.72 20.86 21.93
CA PHE A 230 -11.97 20.46 23.12
C PHE A 230 -10.91 19.47 22.67
N HIS A 231 -9.65 19.82 22.90
CA HIS A 231 -8.51 18.92 22.74
C HIS A 231 -8.69 17.73 23.71
N SER A 232 -9.24 16.61 23.22
CA SER A 232 -9.21 15.35 23.95
C SER A 232 -7.86 14.68 23.66
N PRO A 233 -6.98 14.48 24.66
CA PRO A 233 -5.76 13.73 24.47
C PRO A 233 -6.13 12.24 24.48
N GLU A 234 -6.64 11.73 23.36
CA GLU A 234 -6.69 10.29 23.15
C GLU A 234 -5.29 9.79 22.76
N MET A 235 -4.36 9.85 23.72
CA MET A 235 -3.18 9.01 23.66
C MET A 235 -3.64 7.56 23.88
N PRO A 236 -3.55 6.65 22.90
CA PRO A 236 -3.95 5.25 23.08
C PRO A 236 -3.13 4.57 24.20
N THR A 237 -1.90 5.06 24.45
CA THR A 237 -1.06 4.64 25.57
C THR A 237 -1.65 4.94 26.96
N ARG A 238 -2.63 5.86 27.07
CA ARG A 238 -3.40 6.13 28.29
C ARG A 238 -4.23 4.91 28.71
N LEU A 239 -4.70 4.12 27.73
CA LEU A 239 -5.46 2.90 27.97
C LEU A 239 -4.57 1.72 28.35
N HIS A 240 -3.25 1.82 28.16
CA HIS A 240 -2.33 0.74 28.45
C HIS A 240 -2.28 0.46 29.96
N HIS A 241 -2.43 -0.80 30.36
CA HIS A 241 -2.46 -1.20 31.77
C HIS A 241 -1.18 -0.76 32.52
N ASN A 242 -0.04 -0.67 31.83
CA ASN A 242 1.21 -0.19 32.46
C ASN A 242 1.11 1.24 33.01
N ARG A 243 0.21 2.09 32.51
CA ARG A 243 0.08 3.46 33.03
C ARG A 243 -0.39 3.47 34.49
N LYS A 244 -1.33 2.58 34.84
CA LYS A 244 -1.81 2.38 36.23
C LYS A 244 -0.78 1.71 37.15
N LYS A 245 0.26 1.08 36.58
CA LYS A 245 1.27 0.32 37.33
C LYS A 245 2.47 1.18 37.77
N ARG A 246 2.54 2.47 37.41
CA ARG A 246 3.60 3.38 37.89
C ARG A 246 3.50 3.58 39.40
N GLY A 247 4.64 3.56 40.09
CA GLY A 247 4.71 3.53 41.56
C GLY A 247 4.68 2.12 42.17
N HIS A 248 4.23 1.11 41.44
CA HIS A 248 4.35 -0.29 41.88
C HIS A 248 5.70 -0.88 41.49
N VAL A 249 6.43 -1.41 42.49
CA VAL A 249 7.83 -1.86 42.37
C VAL A 249 8.10 -2.90 41.27
N SER A 250 7.14 -3.76 40.93
CA SER A 250 7.35 -4.88 39.99
C SER A 250 6.40 -4.88 38.79
N ALA A 251 5.66 -3.79 38.56
CA ALA A 251 4.72 -3.62 37.44
C ALA A 251 3.78 -4.84 37.18
N GLY A 252 3.38 -5.55 38.23
CA GLY A 252 2.49 -6.72 38.13
C GLY A 252 3.16 -8.05 37.74
N HIS A 253 4.50 -8.14 37.75
CA HIS A 253 5.23 -9.38 37.47
C HIS A 253 5.74 -10.13 38.72
N GLY A 254 5.32 -9.69 39.91
CA GLY A 254 5.70 -10.30 41.19
C GLY A 254 7.16 -10.03 41.61
N ARG A 255 7.44 -10.17 42.92
CA ARG A 255 8.77 -9.89 43.50
C ARG A 255 9.72 -11.09 43.44
N VAL A 256 9.18 -12.30 43.66
CA VAL A 256 9.97 -13.54 43.78
C VAL A 256 10.37 -14.09 42.41
N GLY A 257 9.40 -14.36 41.52
CA GLY A 257 9.66 -14.95 40.20
C GLY A 257 10.39 -14.00 39.23
N LYS A 258 10.04 -12.71 39.27
CA LYS A 258 10.51 -11.61 38.41
C LYS A 258 10.23 -11.84 36.90
N HIS A 259 10.00 -10.75 36.17
CA HIS A 259 9.92 -10.82 34.71
C HIS A 259 11.32 -11.01 34.12
N ARG A 260 11.52 -12.05 33.31
CA ARG A 260 12.79 -12.37 32.64
C ARG A 260 12.56 -12.65 31.16
N LYS A 261 13.61 -12.48 30.35
CA LYS A 261 13.51 -12.48 28.88
C LYS A 261 12.85 -13.76 28.33
N HIS A 262 13.34 -14.97 28.66
CA HIS A 262 12.82 -16.23 28.11
C HIS A 262 12.86 -17.41 29.11
N PRO A 263 11.97 -17.46 30.11
CA PRO A 263 12.00 -18.51 31.13
C PRO A 263 11.62 -19.91 30.62
N GLY A 264 10.79 -20.00 29.58
CA GLY A 264 10.31 -21.27 29.02
C GLY A 264 10.95 -21.68 27.69
N GLY A 265 11.99 -20.97 27.25
CA GLY A 265 12.51 -21.03 25.88
C GLY A 265 11.89 -19.97 24.96
N ARG A 266 12.32 -19.95 23.70
CA ARG A 266 11.81 -19.04 22.65
C ARG A 266 10.85 -19.78 21.72
N GLY A 267 9.76 -19.13 21.31
CA GLY A 267 8.79 -19.71 20.38
C GLY A 267 8.11 -20.97 20.94
N LEU A 268 7.98 -22.02 20.11
CA LEU A 268 7.35 -23.30 20.45
C LEU A 268 8.33 -24.34 21.01
N ALA A 269 9.47 -23.90 21.56
CA ALA A 269 10.48 -24.79 22.13
C ALA A 269 9.90 -25.65 23.26
N GLY A 270 10.40 -26.89 23.41
CA GLY A 270 9.99 -27.77 24.51
C GLY A 270 8.60 -28.38 24.38
N GLY A 271 7.94 -28.30 23.23
CA GLY A 271 6.58 -28.82 23.02
C GLY A 271 6.40 -30.33 23.26
N GLN A 272 7.48 -31.13 23.26
CA GLN A 272 7.46 -32.55 23.66
C GLN A 272 8.07 -32.80 25.05
N HIS A 273 8.58 -31.77 25.70
CA HIS A 273 9.28 -31.83 26.98
C HIS A 273 8.53 -31.00 28.02
N HIS A 274 9.10 -29.86 28.45
CA HIS A 274 8.56 -29.01 29.51
C HIS A 274 7.29 -28.23 29.14
N HIS A 275 6.91 -28.17 27.85
CA HIS A 275 5.62 -27.65 27.38
C HIS A 275 4.68 -28.72 26.81
N ARG A 276 4.98 -30.01 27.05
CA ARG A 276 4.17 -31.13 26.54
C ARG A 276 2.71 -31.05 26.95
N THR A 277 2.42 -30.76 28.21
CA THR A 277 1.05 -30.64 28.73
C THR A 277 0.25 -29.58 27.96
N ASN A 278 0.87 -28.49 27.52
CA ASN A 278 0.20 -27.46 26.74
C ASN A 278 -0.13 -27.95 25.33
N MET A 279 0.84 -28.60 24.67
CA MET A 279 0.66 -29.12 23.31
C MET A 279 -0.35 -30.25 23.24
N ASP A 280 -0.26 -31.23 24.14
CA ASP A 280 -1.17 -32.38 24.15
C ASP A 280 -2.62 -31.96 24.44
N LYS A 281 -2.81 -30.92 25.27
CA LYS A 281 -4.13 -30.43 25.67
C LYS A 281 -4.80 -29.57 24.61
N TYR A 282 -4.07 -28.59 24.04
CA TYR A 282 -4.66 -27.58 23.16
C TYR A 282 -4.35 -27.78 21.68
N HIS A 283 -3.31 -28.54 21.35
CA HIS A 283 -2.86 -28.76 19.98
C HIS A 283 -2.64 -30.26 19.67
N PRO A 284 -3.64 -31.13 19.91
CA PRO A 284 -3.52 -32.54 19.58
C PRO A 284 -3.32 -32.73 18.07
N GLY A 285 -2.37 -33.56 17.68
CA GLY A 285 -2.01 -33.81 16.27
C GLY A 285 -0.97 -32.86 15.68
N TYR A 286 -0.42 -31.93 16.47
CA TYR A 286 0.67 -31.05 16.01
C TYR A 286 1.94 -31.85 15.67
N PHE A 287 2.30 -32.82 16.51
CA PHE A 287 3.44 -33.69 16.27
C PHE A 287 3.04 -34.92 15.45
N GLY A 288 3.69 -35.11 14.31
CA GLY A 288 3.50 -36.29 13.46
C GLY A 288 3.63 -35.97 11.98
N LYS A 289 3.56 -37.01 11.15
CA LYS A 289 3.46 -36.89 9.68
C LYS A 289 2.24 -37.69 9.25
N VAL A 290 1.35 -37.07 8.47
CA VAL A 290 0.10 -37.67 7.99
C VAL A 290 -0.08 -37.38 6.50
N GLY A 291 -0.61 -38.35 5.75
CA GLY A 291 -1.00 -38.18 4.36
C GLY A 291 0.14 -38.35 3.34
N MET A 292 -0.23 -38.24 2.06
CA MET A 292 0.71 -38.34 0.94
C MET A 292 1.31 -36.96 0.61
N ARG A 293 2.62 -36.90 0.34
CA ARG A 293 3.33 -35.65 0.02
C ARG A 293 3.09 -35.26 -1.44
N HIS A 294 2.48 -34.11 -1.68
CA HIS A 294 2.33 -33.53 -3.01
C HIS A 294 3.44 -32.51 -3.27
N PHE A 295 4.38 -32.82 -4.17
CA PHE A 295 5.41 -31.89 -4.60
C PHE A 295 4.83 -30.88 -5.60
N HIS A 296 5.33 -29.63 -5.58
CA HIS A 296 4.93 -28.57 -6.50
C HIS A 296 3.40 -28.47 -6.69
N LEU A 297 2.67 -28.28 -5.58
CA LEU A 297 1.21 -28.19 -5.59
C LEU A 297 0.73 -26.96 -6.36
N LYS A 298 0.20 -27.16 -7.57
CA LYS A 298 -0.45 -26.11 -8.36
C LYS A 298 -1.91 -25.96 -7.88
N LYS A 299 -2.24 -24.82 -7.28
CA LYS A 299 -3.60 -24.56 -6.76
C LYS A 299 -4.63 -24.29 -7.86
N ASN A 300 -4.21 -23.76 -8.99
CA ASN A 300 -5.10 -23.40 -10.12
C ASN A 300 -5.91 -24.59 -10.68
N PRO A 301 -5.31 -25.76 -11.01
CA PRO A 301 -6.10 -26.92 -11.46
C PRO A 301 -7.00 -27.52 -10.37
N LEU A 302 -6.65 -27.33 -9.09
CA LEU A 302 -7.45 -27.77 -7.94
C LEU A 302 -8.54 -26.77 -7.54
N TRP A 303 -8.63 -25.64 -8.24
CA TRP A 303 -9.60 -24.60 -7.95
C TRP A 303 -11.02 -25.15 -8.18
N ARG A 304 -11.74 -25.35 -7.07
CA ARG A 304 -13.12 -25.82 -7.10
C ARG A 304 -13.96 -25.24 -5.96
N PRO A 305 -14.22 -23.91 -5.95
CA PRO A 305 -15.13 -23.32 -4.99
C PRO A 305 -16.54 -23.87 -5.16
N VAL A 306 -17.26 -23.99 -4.04
CA VAL A 306 -18.52 -24.71 -3.95
C VAL A 306 -19.65 -23.75 -3.60
N ILE A 307 -20.78 -23.88 -4.30
CA ILE A 307 -22.06 -23.25 -3.94
C ILE A 307 -23.15 -24.31 -3.75
N ASN A 308 -24.09 -24.02 -2.87
CA ASN A 308 -25.24 -24.88 -2.60
C ASN A 308 -26.50 -24.32 -3.28
N LEU A 309 -27.52 -25.17 -3.51
CA LEU A 309 -28.78 -24.78 -4.15
C LEU A 309 -29.51 -23.65 -3.39
N ASP A 310 -29.42 -23.62 -2.06
CA ASP A 310 -30.01 -22.57 -1.21
C ASP A 310 -29.59 -21.14 -1.60
N LYS A 311 -28.36 -20.97 -2.06
CA LYS A 311 -27.75 -19.66 -2.39
C LYS A 311 -27.75 -19.34 -3.88
N ILE A 312 -28.30 -20.22 -4.73
CA ILE A 312 -28.31 -20.00 -6.18
C ILE A 312 -29.06 -18.72 -6.56
N TRP A 313 -30.20 -18.44 -5.93
CA TRP A 313 -30.97 -17.22 -6.20
C TRP A 313 -30.29 -15.94 -5.74
N THR A 314 -29.34 -16.01 -4.80
CA THR A 314 -28.51 -14.85 -4.42
C THR A 314 -27.60 -14.41 -5.58
N LEU A 315 -27.19 -15.34 -6.45
CA LEU A 315 -26.36 -15.03 -7.61
C LEU A 315 -27.14 -14.37 -8.75
N ALA A 316 -28.45 -14.56 -8.79
CA ALA A 316 -29.31 -14.02 -9.85
C ALA A 316 -29.51 -12.49 -9.75
N GLY A 317 -29.24 -11.90 -8.58
CA GLY A 317 -29.53 -10.49 -8.29
C GLY A 317 -30.95 -10.26 -7.76
N GLU A 318 -31.18 -9.08 -7.18
CA GLU A 318 -32.46 -8.71 -6.58
C GLU A 318 -33.56 -8.55 -7.64
N GLY A 319 -34.79 -8.99 -7.32
CA GLY A 319 -35.96 -8.87 -8.20
C GLY A 319 -36.04 -9.86 -9.37
N VAL A 320 -34.93 -10.53 -9.74
CA VAL A 320 -34.92 -11.54 -10.83
C VAL A 320 -35.83 -12.72 -10.49
N ARG A 321 -35.80 -13.18 -9.23
CA ARG A 321 -36.64 -14.29 -8.76
C ARG A 321 -38.15 -14.02 -8.90
N GLU A 322 -38.60 -12.80 -8.62
CA GLU A 322 -40.02 -12.44 -8.76
C GLU A 322 -40.40 -12.23 -10.23
N LYS A 323 -39.49 -11.65 -11.04
CA LYS A 323 -39.70 -11.43 -12.49
C LYS A 323 -39.97 -12.73 -13.25
N TYR A 324 -39.32 -13.83 -12.88
CA TYR A 324 -39.42 -15.11 -13.57
C TYR A 324 -40.38 -16.11 -12.90
N LYS A 325 -41.18 -15.68 -11.92
CA LYS A 325 -42.08 -16.58 -11.17
C LYS A 325 -43.21 -17.18 -12.01
N ASN A 326 -43.76 -16.41 -12.94
CA ASN A 326 -44.92 -16.78 -13.77
C ASN A 326 -44.63 -16.73 -15.28
N THR A 327 -43.35 -16.69 -15.67
CA THR A 327 -42.94 -16.58 -17.08
C THR A 327 -42.48 -17.96 -17.58
N GLU A 328 -42.79 -18.29 -18.84
CA GLU A 328 -42.32 -19.52 -19.49
C GLU A 328 -40.79 -19.57 -19.65
N LYS A 329 -40.14 -18.40 -19.66
CA LYS A 329 -38.68 -18.25 -19.73
C LYS A 329 -38.03 -18.54 -18.38
N VAL A 330 -37.05 -19.45 -18.37
CA VAL A 330 -36.28 -19.85 -17.19
C VAL A 330 -34.96 -19.06 -17.09
N PRO A 331 -34.58 -18.51 -15.93
CA PRO A 331 -33.33 -17.78 -15.79
C PRO A 331 -32.13 -18.72 -15.86
N VAL A 332 -31.08 -18.25 -16.56
CA VAL A 332 -29.77 -18.90 -16.62
C VAL A 332 -28.85 -18.25 -15.60
N ILE A 333 -28.37 -19.01 -14.62
CA ILE A 333 -27.44 -18.55 -13.60
C ILE A 333 -26.09 -19.18 -13.88
N ASP A 334 -25.13 -18.35 -14.26
CA ASP A 334 -23.74 -18.78 -14.46
C ASP A 334 -22.97 -18.71 -13.16
N THR A 335 -22.76 -19.88 -12.56
CA THR A 335 -21.98 -20.00 -11.32
C THR A 335 -20.49 -19.74 -11.56
N LEU A 336 -20.00 -20.00 -12.79
CA LEU A 336 -18.59 -19.86 -13.12
C LEU A 336 -18.17 -18.39 -13.18
N GLN A 337 -19.02 -17.53 -13.73
CA GLN A 337 -18.82 -16.07 -13.75
C GLN A 337 -18.69 -15.51 -12.34
N HIS A 338 -19.43 -16.08 -11.38
CA HIS A 338 -19.42 -15.64 -9.98
C HIS A 338 -18.37 -16.38 -9.14
N GLY A 339 -17.43 -17.09 -9.78
CA GLY A 339 -16.30 -17.73 -9.13
C GLY A 339 -16.59 -19.08 -8.45
N TYR A 340 -17.70 -19.74 -8.79
CA TYR A 340 -18.05 -21.06 -8.28
C TYR A 340 -17.94 -22.14 -9.36
N ALA A 341 -17.17 -23.18 -9.07
CA ALA A 341 -16.93 -24.27 -10.03
C ALA A 341 -17.81 -25.50 -9.77
N LYS A 342 -18.32 -25.68 -8.55
CA LYS A 342 -19.09 -26.86 -8.16
C LYS A 342 -20.40 -26.50 -7.45
N VAL A 343 -21.48 -27.15 -7.85
CA VAL A 343 -22.81 -27.03 -7.21
C VAL A 343 -23.13 -28.27 -6.38
N LEU A 344 -23.62 -28.05 -5.15
CA LEU A 344 -24.04 -29.07 -4.19
C LEU A 344 -25.50 -28.91 -3.77
N ALA A 345 -26.09 -29.99 -3.25
CA ALA A 345 -27.54 -30.19 -3.13
C ALA A 345 -28.18 -29.71 -1.80
N LYS A 346 -27.48 -28.89 -1.01
CA LYS A 346 -28.04 -28.39 0.26
C LYS A 346 -29.11 -27.33 -0.04
N GLY A 347 -30.26 -27.46 0.62
CA GLY A 347 -31.43 -26.61 0.38
C GLY A 347 -32.44 -27.21 -0.59
N THR A 348 -33.50 -26.44 -0.85
CA THR A 348 -34.56 -26.74 -1.82
C THR A 348 -34.63 -25.64 -2.85
N ILE A 349 -35.06 -26.00 -4.05
CA ILE A 349 -35.26 -25.05 -5.13
C ILE A 349 -36.69 -25.21 -5.64
N SER A 350 -37.47 -24.14 -5.50
CA SER A 350 -38.92 -24.18 -5.75
C SER A 350 -39.31 -23.67 -7.15
N GLN A 351 -38.42 -22.91 -7.79
CA GLN A 351 -38.62 -22.36 -9.13
C GLN A 351 -37.60 -22.98 -10.08
N PRO A 352 -37.97 -23.25 -11.34
CA PRO A 352 -37.06 -23.78 -12.34
C PRO A 352 -35.90 -22.80 -12.57
N VAL A 353 -34.69 -23.34 -12.73
CA VAL A 353 -33.49 -22.57 -13.02
C VAL A 353 -32.56 -23.39 -13.92
N ILE A 354 -31.83 -22.72 -14.81
CA ILE A 354 -30.75 -23.34 -15.58
C ILE A 354 -29.43 -22.91 -14.95
N VAL A 355 -28.63 -23.86 -14.50
CA VAL A 355 -27.37 -23.58 -13.79
C VAL A 355 -26.19 -23.95 -14.68
N ARG A 356 -25.40 -22.96 -15.11
CA ARG A 356 -24.16 -23.21 -15.86
C ARG A 356 -23.01 -23.39 -14.87
N THR A 357 -22.41 -24.57 -14.84
CA THR A 357 -21.31 -24.90 -13.91
C THR A 357 -20.35 -25.94 -14.49
N ARG A 358 -19.16 -26.08 -13.90
CA ARG A 358 -18.18 -27.11 -14.30
C ARG A 358 -18.49 -28.48 -13.69
N TYR A 359 -18.95 -28.51 -12.45
CA TYR A 359 -19.22 -29.74 -11.71
C TYR A 359 -20.54 -29.65 -10.95
N VAL A 360 -21.33 -30.70 -10.99
CA VAL A 360 -22.57 -30.82 -10.21
C VAL A 360 -22.55 -32.13 -9.43
N SER A 361 -23.09 -32.15 -8.20
CA SER A 361 -23.32 -33.42 -7.51
C SER A 361 -24.58 -34.11 -8.04
N ALA A 362 -24.60 -35.44 -8.05
CA ALA A 362 -25.74 -36.21 -8.54
C ALA A 362 -27.07 -35.83 -7.86
N LEU A 363 -27.04 -35.57 -6.55
CA LEU A 363 -28.22 -35.10 -5.81
C LEU A 363 -28.65 -33.68 -6.20
N ALA A 364 -27.71 -32.79 -6.55
CA ALA A 364 -28.03 -31.42 -6.96
C ALA A 364 -28.66 -31.44 -8.35
N GLU A 365 -28.11 -32.24 -9.26
CA GLU A 365 -28.66 -32.45 -10.59
C GLU A 365 -30.09 -33.01 -10.53
N LYS A 366 -30.32 -34.01 -9.68
CA LYS A 366 -31.67 -34.58 -9.45
C LYS A 366 -32.66 -33.51 -9.00
N LYS A 367 -32.30 -32.70 -7.99
CA LYS A 367 -33.17 -31.63 -7.47
C LYS A 367 -33.44 -30.52 -8.49
N ILE A 368 -32.46 -30.14 -9.29
CA ILE A 368 -32.64 -29.11 -10.34
C ILE A 368 -33.61 -29.62 -11.40
N LYS A 369 -33.47 -30.87 -11.83
CA LYS A 369 -34.38 -31.51 -12.79
C LYS A 369 -35.80 -31.64 -12.23
N GLU A 370 -35.95 -32.05 -10.97
CA GLU A 370 -37.25 -32.15 -10.28
C GLU A 370 -37.96 -30.80 -10.18
N ALA A 371 -37.22 -29.69 -10.05
CA ALA A 371 -37.76 -28.34 -10.03
C ALA A 371 -38.11 -27.78 -11.42
N GLY A 372 -37.97 -28.57 -12.49
CA GLY A 372 -38.21 -28.13 -13.87
C GLY A 372 -37.04 -27.34 -14.48
N GLY A 373 -35.86 -27.37 -13.86
CA GLY A 373 -34.63 -26.83 -14.44
C GLY A 373 -34.11 -27.69 -15.60
N GLY A 374 -33.45 -27.05 -16.56
CA GLY A 374 -32.86 -27.72 -17.72
C GLY A 374 -31.62 -28.55 -17.39
N LYS A 375 -31.06 -29.24 -18.41
CA LYS A 375 -29.75 -29.90 -18.30
C LYS A 375 -28.69 -28.87 -17.86
N CYS A 376 -28.01 -29.18 -16.76
CA CYS A 376 -26.89 -28.41 -16.21
C CYS A 376 -25.65 -28.56 -17.08
#